data_AF-A0A960K1N3-F1
#
_entry.id   AF-A0A960K1N3-F1
#
_cell.length_a   1.000
_cell.length_b   1.000
_cell.length_c   1.000
_cell.angle_alpha   90.00
_cell.angle_beta   90.00
_cell.angle_gamma   90.00
#
_symmetry.space_group_name_H-M   'P 1'
#
loop_
_entity.id
_entity.type
_entity.pdbx_description
1 polymer ?
#
loop_
_entity_poly.entity_id
_entity_poly.type
_entity_poly.pdbx_seq_one_letter_code
_entity_poly.pdbx_strand_id
1 'polypeptide(L)'
;MVPPQLAAQRNVTCSGSLVYTMTGDGGDRSSNCSTGARCYPPIVQDVAWAPAAGCDPATASCSITASTSLEFPGNHHNDPGASGGVYSFATVEVRDGNGAYLGTCGAAGSVIDEDSGLLSWGFGGSCMSSSGVFTIRARSCPCVGSLCVHCEKTTVVTTDFRDSSFCPRPRKHSCNEPGSCTTCLPSGGPGGGGTSAGGGPPAWGGGGPLGSGRGAQLRYQGGGVGGDGLPGTSAWRTELGLYWSHDYAERIVQAPDDSHVWLLSHWGSFREFEDLVGGIYQTASPTDEYRTLSRTAGGWELRELDGTVHAFRSDGRWASTTDRFGNPKTAMYDPVTDQLVRVDFPDRRSETFTYHMDGKLASIA
;
A
#
# COMPACT_ATOMS: atom_id res chain seq x y z
N MET A 1 -8.04 27.18 37.80
CA MET A 1 -8.17 26.52 36.49
C MET A 1 -9.59 25.98 36.39
N VAL A 2 -10.39 26.53 35.48
CA VAL A 2 -11.72 25.98 35.16
C VAL A 2 -11.47 24.75 34.29
N PRO A 3 -12.08 23.58 34.56
CA PRO A 3 -11.93 22.43 33.68
C PRO A 3 -12.45 22.80 32.28
N PRO A 4 -11.82 22.33 31.19
CA PRO A 4 -12.35 22.53 29.85
C PRO A 4 -13.77 21.96 29.84
N GLN A 5 -14.77 22.79 29.57
CA GLN A 5 -16.11 22.31 29.28
C GLN A 5 -15.97 21.41 28.05
N LEU A 6 -16.35 20.14 28.17
CA LEU A 6 -16.57 19.27 27.01
C LEU A 6 -17.62 19.98 26.14
N ALA A 7 -17.18 20.54 25.02
CA ALA A 7 -18.09 21.12 24.03
C ALA A 7 -19.05 20.03 23.58
N ALA A 8 -20.34 20.37 23.48
CA ALA A 8 -21.34 19.42 23.00
C ALA A 8 -21.07 19.14 21.53
N GLN A 9 -20.86 17.87 21.17
CA GLN A 9 -20.67 17.47 19.77
C GLN A 9 -21.84 17.95 18.91
N ARG A 10 -21.54 18.74 17.87
CA ARG A 10 -22.55 19.30 16.98
C ARG A 10 -22.29 18.87 15.54
N ASN A 11 -23.26 18.18 14.94
CA ASN A 11 -23.19 17.79 13.55
C ASN A 11 -23.45 18.99 12.64
N VAL A 12 -22.58 19.17 11.64
CA VAL A 12 -22.75 20.14 10.56
C VAL A 12 -23.39 19.42 9.38
N THR A 13 -24.42 20.05 8.79
CA THR A 13 -25.10 19.49 7.61
C THR A 13 -24.25 19.74 6.37
N CYS A 14 -23.47 18.76 5.90
CA CYS A 14 -22.67 18.92 4.69
C CYS A 14 -23.49 18.69 3.42
N SER A 15 -22.98 19.12 2.27
CA SER A 15 -23.48 18.63 0.98
C SER A 15 -22.89 17.26 0.66
N GLY A 16 -23.60 16.48 -0.15
CA GLY A 16 -23.13 15.18 -0.62
C GLY A 16 -23.12 14.11 0.48
N SER A 17 -22.12 13.23 0.47
CA SER A 17 -22.02 12.08 1.38
C SER A 17 -21.15 12.34 2.62
N LEU A 18 -20.71 13.59 2.83
CA LEU A 18 -19.84 13.95 3.96
C LEU A 18 -20.65 14.14 5.24
N VAL A 19 -20.02 13.77 6.36
CA VAL A 19 -20.49 14.11 7.70
C VAL A 19 -19.36 14.79 8.44
N TYR A 20 -19.62 15.97 9.00
CA TYR A 20 -18.67 16.69 9.82
C TYR A 20 -19.25 16.94 11.21
N THR A 21 -18.52 16.55 12.24
CA THR A 21 -18.91 16.70 13.64
C THR A 21 -17.94 17.64 14.31
N MET A 22 -18.42 18.74 14.86
CA MET A 22 -17.60 19.68 15.62
C MET A 22 -17.33 19.12 17.02
N THR A 23 -16.08 19.20 17.47
CA THR A 23 -15.59 18.49 18.67
C THR A 23 -15.05 19.41 19.76
N GLY A 24 -14.91 20.70 19.49
CA GLY A 24 -14.56 21.72 20.45
C GLY A 24 -13.63 22.79 19.90
N ASP A 25 -13.35 23.77 20.77
CA ASP A 25 -12.44 24.87 20.49
C ASP A 25 -11.08 24.64 21.12
N GLY A 26 -10.01 24.78 20.32
CA GLY A 26 -8.62 24.46 20.69
C GLY A 26 -7.98 25.47 21.63
N GLY A 27 -8.71 26.49 22.07
CA GLY A 27 -8.25 27.42 23.11
C GLY A 27 -7.10 28.34 22.67
N ASP A 28 -6.70 28.35 21.39
CA ASP A 28 -5.78 29.33 20.81
C ASP A 28 -6.46 30.70 20.72
N ARG A 29 -6.69 31.28 21.90
CA ARG A 29 -7.08 32.67 22.09
C ARG A 29 -5.86 33.50 21.78
N SER A 30 -5.62 33.78 20.51
CA SER A 30 -4.74 34.89 20.18
C SER A 30 -5.31 36.11 20.90
N SER A 31 -4.53 36.69 21.81
CA SER A 31 -4.91 37.90 22.54
C SER A 31 -5.34 38.94 21.51
N ASN A 32 -6.63 39.27 21.50
CA ASN A 32 -7.32 40.23 20.63
C ASN A 32 -6.40 40.85 19.56
N CYS A 33 -6.47 40.33 18.33
CA CYS A 33 -5.86 41.03 17.21
C CYS A 33 -6.50 42.42 17.12
N SER A 34 -5.76 43.45 17.53
CA SER A 34 -6.25 44.84 17.59
C SER A 34 -6.61 45.41 16.21
N THR A 35 -6.27 44.70 15.13
CA THR A 35 -6.60 45.03 13.74
C THR A 35 -6.58 43.76 12.86
N GLY A 36 -7.74 43.12 12.64
CA GLY A 36 -7.99 42.12 11.59
C GLY A 36 -7.96 40.64 12.01
N ALA A 37 -8.71 39.78 11.29
CA ALA A 37 -8.75 38.33 11.48
C ALA A 37 -7.44 37.66 11.02
N ARG A 38 -6.89 36.73 11.80
CA ARG A 38 -5.67 35.98 11.48
C ARG A 38 -5.99 34.54 11.09
N CYS A 39 -5.71 34.19 9.84
CA CYS A 39 -6.01 32.86 9.33
C CYS A 39 -4.78 31.95 9.43
N TYR A 40 -4.95 30.82 10.10
CA TYR A 40 -3.93 29.78 10.21
C TYR A 40 -4.20 28.67 9.20
N PRO A 41 -3.15 28.03 8.64
CA PRO A 41 -3.32 26.83 7.83
C PRO A 41 -4.11 25.77 8.60
N PRO A 42 -5.15 25.16 8.00
CA PRO A 42 -5.81 24.00 8.59
C PRO A 42 -4.81 22.86 8.80
N ILE A 43 -5.01 22.08 9.85
CA ILE A 43 -4.27 20.85 10.12
C ILE A 43 -5.19 19.68 9.81
N VAL A 44 -4.74 18.76 8.96
CA VAL A 44 -5.46 17.54 8.59
C VAL A 44 -4.65 16.37 9.15
N GLN A 45 -5.24 15.60 10.06
CA GLN A 45 -4.59 14.43 10.64
C GLN A 45 -4.64 13.23 9.69
N ASP A 46 -3.92 12.17 10.03
CA ASP A 46 -3.96 10.90 9.29
C ASP A 46 -5.39 10.35 9.20
N VAL A 47 -5.70 9.74 8.07
CA VAL A 47 -7.02 9.16 7.80
C VAL A 47 -7.11 7.78 8.44
N ALA A 48 -8.08 7.61 9.33
CA ALA A 48 -8.47 6.33 9.89
C ALA A 48 -9.50 5.65 8.99
N TRP A 49 -9.29 4.35 8.74
CA TRP A 49 -10.14 3.52 7.90
C TRP A 49 -10.87 2.47 8.73
N ALA A 50 -12.16 2.29 8.47
CA ALA A 50 -13.01 1.33 9.16
C ALA A 50 -13.88 0.55 8.15
N PRO A 51 -13.46 -0.66 7.73
CA PRO A 51 -14.31 -1.55 6.97
C PRO A 51 -15.56 -1.96 7.76
N ALA A 52 -16.66 -2.22 7.07
CA ALA A 52 -17.88 -2.74 7.67
C ALA A 52 -17.61 -4.05 8.45
N ALA A 53 -18.32 -4.23 9.57
CA ALA A 53 -18.14 -5.40 10.42
C ALA A 53 -18.36 -6.70 9.63
N GLY A 54 -17.41 -7.64 9.77
CA GLY A 54 -17.44 -8.93 9.06
C GLY A 54 -16.99 -8.88 7.60
N CYS A 55 -16.53 -7.72 7.11
CA CYS A 55 -15.96 -7.60 5.77
C CYS A 55 -14.44 -7.50 5.82
N ASP A 56 -13.77 -8.36 5.03
CA ASP A 56 -12.32 -8.32 4.85
C ASP A 56 -11.99 -7.66 3.49
N PRO A 57 -11.47 -6.42 3.48
CA PRO A 57 -11.17 -5.69 2.26
C PRO A 57 -9.99 -6.26 1.48
N ALA A 58 -9.21 -7.18 2.07
CA ALA A 58 -8.14 -7.89 1.37
C ALA A 58 -8.68 -8.97 0.43
N THR A 59 -9.86 -9.53 0.72
CA THR A 59 -10.43 -10.67 0.01
C THR A 59 -11.73 -10.33 -0.72
N ALA A 60 -12.40 -9.22 -0.38
CA ALA A 60 -13.65 -8.78 -1.00
C ALA A 60 -13.78 -7.26 -1.06
N SER A 61 -14.78 -6.78 -1.82
CA SER A 61 -15.17 -5.37 -1.80
C SER A 61 -16.04 -5.08 -0.57
N CYS A 62 -15.65 -4.08 0.21
CA CYS A 62 -16.29 -3.70 1.46
C CYS A 62 -16.86 -2.28 1.39
N SER A 63 -17.94 -2.03 2.13
CA SER A 63 -18.26 -0.67 2.53
C SER A 63 -17.26 -0.23 3.59
N ILE A 64 -16.58 0.90 3.35
CA ILE A 64 -15.51 1.42 4.20
C ILE A 64 -15.89 2.84 4.61
N THR A 65 -15.77 3.13 5.90
CA THR A 65 -15.85 4.49 6.43
C THR A 65 -14.45 5.03 6.63
N ALA A 66 -14.18 6.19 6.05
CA ALA A 66 -12.96 6.94 6.24
C ALA A 66 -13.24 8.12 7.16
N SER A 67 -12.30 8.46 8.04
CA SER A 67 -12.43 9.58 8.96
C SER A 67 -11.10 10.24 9.26
N THR A 68 -11.10 11.56 9.47
CA THR A 68 -9.92 12.31 9.90
C THR A 68 -10.32 13.47 10.81
N SER A 69 -9.46 13.78 11.78
CA SER A 69 -9.57 15.00 12.58
C SER A 69 -9.04 16.20 11.80
N LEU A 70 -9.81 17.28 11.83
CA LEU A 70 -9.45 18.58 11.28
C LEU A 70 -9.31 19.57 12.42
N GLU A 71 -8.26 20.40 12.34
CA GLU A 71 -8.12 21.58 13.19
C GLU A 71 -8.04 22.83 12.31
N PHE A 72 -8.81 23.84 12.69
CA PHE A 72 -8.83 25.17 12.13
C PHE A 72 -8.45 26.16 13.25
N PRO A 73 -7.15 26.38 13.51
CA PRO A 73 -6.74 27.17 14.67
C PRO A 73 -7.32 28.59 14.63
N GLY A 74 -8.09 28.94 15.67
CA GLY A 74 -8.69 30.26 15.85
C GLY A 74 -9.91 30.55 14.97
N ASN A 75 -10.51 29.55 14.31
CA ASN A 75 -11.60 29.68 13.34
C ASN A 75 -12.74 30.62 13.80
N HIS A 76 -13.34 30.37 14.97
CA HIS A 76 -14.43 31.20 15.51
C HIS A 76 -13.95 32.37 16.38
N HIS A 77 -12.74 32.26 16.92
CA HIS A 77 -12.09 33.31 17.70
C HIS A 77 -11.62 34.50 16.84
N ASN A 78 -11.43 34.27 15.54
CA ASN A 78 -10.96 35.27 14.59
C ASN A 78 -11.99 36.37 14.26
N ASP A 79 -13.29 36.06 14.33
CA ASP A 79 -14.37 37.05 14.18
C ASP A 79 -15.71 36.54 14.79
N PRO A 80 -15.94 36.75 16.10
CA PRO A 80 -17.18 36.36 16.77
C PRO A 80 -18.44 37.06 16.24
N GLY A 81 -18.28 38.16 15.47
CA GLY A 81 -19.40 38.92 14.91
C GLY A 81 -19.87 38.40 13.55
N ALA A 82 -19.01 37.71 12.81
CA ALA A 82 -19.32 37.11 11.51
C ALA A 82 -19.90 35.69 11.60
N SER A 83 -19.85 35.06 12.78
CA SER A 83 -20.44 33.73 13.06
C SER A 83 -21.95 33.72 13.29
N GLY A 84 -22.67 34.80 12.95
CA GLY A 84 -24.14 34.92 13.03
C GLY A 84 -24.94 33.99 12.10
N GLY A 85 -24.39 32.83 11.71
CA GLY A 85 -25.05 31.79 10.93
C GLY A 85 -24.98 31.94 9.41
N VAL A 86 -24.29 32.95 8.90
CA VAL A 86 -24.32 33.28 7.45
C VAL A 86 -23.08 32.77 6.70
N TYR A 87 -21.89 32.77 7.31
CA TYR A 87 -20.64 32.36 6.67
C TYR A 87 -19.77 31.50 7.58
N SER A 88 -19.11 30.50 6.99
CA SER A 88 -18.12 29.67 7.69
C SER A 88 -16.73 30.23 7.48
N PHE A 89 -15.93 30.33 8.54
CA PHE A 89 -14.49 30.62 8.44
C PHE A 89 -13.67 29.38 8.13
N ALA A 90 -14.31 28.21 8.04
CA ALA A 90 -13.68 26.97 7.61
C ALA A 90 -14.52 26.28 6.53
N THR A 91 -13.88 25.74 5.50
CA THR A 91 -14.54 24.79 4.58
C THR A 91 -13.69 23.55 4.44
N VAL A 92 -14.35 22.41 4.24
CA VAL A 92 -13.67 21.18 3.84
C VAL A 92 -14.41 20.52 2.70
N GLU A 93 -13.65 20.08 1.71
CA GLU A 93 -14.10 19.44 0.49
C GLU A 93 -13.36 18.11 0.29
N VAL A 94 -14.07 17.09 -0.17
CA VAL A 94 -13.48 15.78 -0.50
C VAL A 94 -13.78 15.43 -1.95
N ARG A 95 -12.75 14.93 -2.65
CA ARG A 95 -12.82 14.41 -4.01
C ARG A 95 -12.22 13.00 -4.09
N ASP A 96 -12.70 12.18 -5.01
CA ASP A 96 -12.07 10.88 -5.30
C ASP A 96 -10.82 11.03 -6.19
N GLY A 97 -10.14 9.92 -6.45
CA GLY A 97 -8.95 9.85 -7.30
C GLY A 97 -9.19 10.25 -8.76
N ASN A 98 -10.43 10.30 -9.22
CA ASN A 98 -10.81 10.81 -10.55
C ASN A 98 -11.15 12.31 -10.52
N GLY A 99 -11.08 12.95 -9.36
CA GLY A 99 -11.45 14.34 -9.15
C GLY A 99 -12.97 14.56 -9.01
N ALA A 100 -13.77 13.50 -8.95
CA ALA A 100 -15.21 13.60 -8.75
C ALA A 100 -15.52 14.11 -7.34
N TYR A 101 -16.56 14.93 -7.22
CA TYR A 101 -16.90 15.62 -5.99
C TYR A 101 -17.76 14.75 -5.07
N LEU A 102 -17.32 14.51 -3.83
CA LEU A 102 -18.08 13.75 -2.83
C LEU A 102 -18.94 14.65 -1.95
N GLY A 103 -18.48 15.86 -1.66
CA GLY A 103 -19.21 16.82 -0.85
C GLY A 103 -18.35 17.96 -0.31
N THR A 104 -19.01 18.90 0.39
CA THR A 104 -18.35 19.97 1.14
C THR A 104 -19.10 20.27 2.44
N CYS A 105 -18.36 20.66 3.47
CA CYS A 105 -18.87 21.25 4.70
C CYS A 105 -18.36 22.69 4.83
N GLY A 106 -19.04 23.55 5.59
CA GLY A 106 -18.66 24.97 5.72
C GLY A 106 -19.28 25.89 4.67
N ALA A 107 -20.33 25.48 3.95
CA ALA A 107 -21.02 26.32 2.98
C ALA A 107 -22.19 27.09 3.63
N ALA A 108 -22.89 27.95 2.88
CA ALA A 108 -24.03 28.70 3.40
C ALA A 108 -25.09 27.77 4.02
N GLY A 109 -25.36 27.93 5.32
CA GLY A 109 -26.26 27.06 6.10
C GLY A 109 -25.60 25.86 6.80
N SER A 110 -24.30 25.62 6.55
CA SER A 110 -23.51 24.52 7.12
C SER A 110 -22.21 25.01 7.74
N VAL A 111 -22.34 25.98 8.63
CA VAL A 111 -21.24 26.70 9.28
C VAL A 111 -20.40 25.76 10.15
N ILE A 112 -19.07 25.81 9.96
CA ILE A 112 -18.09 25.24 10.87
C ILE A 112 -17.60 26.39 11.76
N ASP A 113 -18.07 26.41 13.00
CA ASP A 113 -17.81 27.45 14.01
C ASP A 113 -16.99 26.95 15.20
N GLU A 114 -16.41 25.75 15.13
CA GLU A 114 -15.46 25.27 16.11
C GLU A 114 -14.05 25.14 15.50
N ASP A 115 -13.02 25.21 16.36
CA ASP A 115 -11.63 25.06 15.92
C ASP A 115 -11.27 23.60 15.61
N SER A 116 -12.04 22.62 16.10
CA SER A 116 -11.78 21.20 15.86
C SER A 116 -13.03 20.44 15.42
N GLY A 117 -12.83 19.41 14.59
CA GLY A 117 -13.91 18.50 14.25
C GLY A 117 -13.42 17.22 13.60
N LEU A 118 -14.36 16.29 13.43
CA LEU A 118 -14.18 15.00 12.79
C LEU A 118 -14.92 15.00 11.46
N LEU A 119 -14.17 14.85 10.37
CA LEU A 119 -14.71 14.60 9.04
C LEU A 119 -14.84 13.10 8.81
N SER A 120 -15.94 12.65 8.23
CA SER A 120 -16.13 11.26 7.80
C SER A 120 -16.89 11.14 6.48
N TRP A 121 -16.59 10.08 5.73
CA TRP A 121 -17.26 9.72 4.47
C TRP A 121 -17.23 8.21 4.24
N GLY A 122 -18.17 7.70 3.44
CA GLY A 122 -18.26 6.29 3.07
C GLY A 122 -17.95 6.06 1.60
N PHE A 123 -17.36 4.90 1.29
CA PHE A 123 -17.18 4.42 -0.09
C PHE A 123 -17.22 2.88 -0.13
N GLY A 124 -17.32 2.32 -1.34
CA GLY A 124 -17.14 0.89 -1.59
C GLY A 124 -15.78 0.61 -2.22
N GLY A 125 -15.01 -0.30 -1.64
CA GLY A 125 -13.67 -0.63 -2.17
C GLY A 125 -13.05 -1.89 -1.57
N SER A 126 -11.95 -2.32 -2.19
CA SER A 126 -11.08 -3.40 -1.74
C SER A 126 -9.62 -2.98 -1.88
N CYS A 127 -8.70 -3.78 -1.34
CA CYS A 127 -7.26 -3.56 -1.50
C CYS A 127 -6.78 -3.68 -2.96
N MET A 128 -7.59 -4.25 -3.85
CA MET A 128 -7.29 -4.35 -5.29
C MET A 128 -8.00 -3.29 -6.14
N SER A 129 -8.93 -2.52 -5.57
CA SER A 129 -9.69 -1.52 -6.33
C SER A 129 -8.94 -0.20 -6.47
N SER A 130 -9.10 0.47 -7.61
CA SER A 130 -8.59 1.83 -7.85
C SER A 130 -9.43 2.94 -7.17
N SER A 131 -10.57 2.60 -6.56
CA SER A 131 -11.55 3.53 -5.97
C SER A 131 -11.23 4.00 -4.53
N GLY A 132 -10.01 3.77 -4.05
CA GLY A 132 -9.59 4.06 -2.66
C GLY A 132 -8.81 5.36 -2.44
N VAL A 133 -8.56 6.14 -3.51
CA VAL A 133 -7.78 7.39 -3.43
C VAL A 133 -8.70 8.58 -3.21
N PHE A 134 -8.37 9.45 -2.26
CA PHE A 134 -9.13 10.67 -1.96
C PHE A 134 -8.24 11.88 -1.76
N THR A 135 -8.73 13.04 -2.18
CA THR A 135 -8.12 14.35 -1.92
C THR A 135 -9.01 15.14 -0.96
N ILE A 136 -8.46 15.53 0.18
CA ILE A 136 -9.11 16.37 1.18
C ILE A 136 -8.54 17.78 1.05
N ARG A 137 -9.42 18.76 0.82
CA ARG A 137 -9.06 20.18 0.75
C ARG A 137 -9.75 20.93 1.88
N ALA A 138 -8.98 21.31 2.89
CA ALA A 138 -9.42 22.15 3.99
C ALA A 138 -8.99 23.60 3.74
N ARG A 139 -9.86 24.57 4.04
CA ARG A 139 -9.58 26.01 3.92
C ARG A 139 -9.98 26.75 5.19
N SER A 140 -9.12 27.65 5.65
CA SER A 140 -9.41 28.66 6.67
C SER A 140 -9.59 30.03 6.02
N CYS A 141 -10.54 30.81 6.51
CA CYS A 141 -10.97 32.10 5.99
C CYS A 141 -11.24 32.07 4.48
N PRO A 142 -12.14 31.18 4.00
CA PRO A 142 -12.44 31.08 2.59
C PRO A 142 -12.97 32.41 2.05
N CYS A 143 -12.52 32.82 0.87
CA CYS A 143 -13.08 34.01 0.22
C CYS A 143 -14.55 33.79 -0.16
N VAL A 144 -15.40 34.79 0.11
CA VAL A 144 -16.80 34.81 -0.36
C VAL A 144 -16.96 35.91 -1.42
N GLY A 145 -17.07 35.51 -2.68
CA GLY A 145 -17.21 36.45 -3.80
C GLY A 145 -15.95 37.30 -4.05
N SER A 146 -16.12 38.60 -4.28
CA SER A 146 -15.02 39.55 -4.52
C SER A 146 -14.39 40.14 -3.26
N LEU A 147 -14.92 39.79 -2.07
CA LEU A 147 -14.46 40.30 -0.79
C LEU A 147 -13.51 39.29 -0.11
N CYS A 148 -12.30 39.15 -0.66
CA CYS A 148 -11.19 38.50 0.05
C CYS A 148 -10.61 39.47 1.08
N VAL A 149 -11.33 39.72 2.18
CA VAL A 149 -10.83 40.60 3.27
C VAL A 149 -9.76 39.89 4.10
N HIS A 150 -9.62 38.57 3.94
CA HIS A 150 -8.73 37.71 4.74
C HIS A 150 -7.79 36.88 3.85
N CYS A 151 -6.60 36.56 4.38
CA CYS A 151 -5.64 35.70 3.71
C CYS A 151 -6.08 34.24 3.83
N GLU A 152 -6.80 33.73 2.83
CA GLU A 152 -7.20 32.31 2.75
C GLU A 152 -5.99 31.39 2.91
N LYS A 153 -6.11 30.38 3.75
CA LYS A 153 -5.11 29.32 3.91
C LYS A 153 -5.72 28.00 3.49
N THR A 154 -5.02 27.24 2.67
CA THR A 154 -5.47 25.93 2.18
C THR A 154 -4.47 24.86 2.57
N THR A 155 -4.97 23.73 3.05
CA THR A 155 -4.22 22.49 3.22
C THR A 155 -4.86 21.41 2.34
N VAL A 156 -4.03 20.70 1.57
CA VAL A 156 -4.46 19.61 0.71
C VAL A 156 -3.73 18.34 1.11
N VAL A 157 -4.47 17.28 1.41
CA VAL A 157 -3.93 15.95 1.72
C VAL A 157 -4.52 14.94 0.77
N THR A 158 -3.65 14.11 0.18
CA THR A 158 -4.05 12.94 -0.60
C THR A 158 -3.86 11.71 0.26
N THR A 159 -4.85 10.82 0.26
CA THR A 159 -4.84 9.58 1.03
C THR A 159 -5.28 8.41 0.16
N ASP A 160 -4.88 7.21 0.54
CA ASP A 160 -5.23 5.98 -0.16
C ASP A 160 -5.63 4.89 0.84
N PHE A 161 -6.76 4.24 0.62
CA PHE A 161 -7.18 3.11 1.43
C PHE A 161 -6.23 1.90 1.28
N ARG A 162 -5.61 1.73 0.11
CA ARG A 162 -4.60 0.68 -0.13
C ARG A 162 -3.38 0.82 0.76
N ASP A 163 -3.21 2.01 1.31
CA ASP A 163 -2.13 2.34 2.22
C ASP A 163 -2.41 1.96 3.68
N SER A 164 -3.64 1.53 3.99
CA SER A 164 -4.07 1.12 5.31
C SER A 164 -3.44 -0.20 5.78
N SER A 165 -3.46 -0.44 7.10
CA SER A 165 -3.02 -1.70 7.69
C SER A 165 -3.86 -2.92 7.30
N PHE A 166 -5.05 -2.71 6.72
CA PHE A 166 -5.90 -3.79 6.22
C PHE A 166 -5.40 -4.33 4.89
N CYS A 167 -4.62 -3.54 4.14
CA CYS A 167 -4.11 -3.94 2.86
C CYS A 167 -2.67 -4.45 2.99
N PRO A 168 -2.40 -5.73 2.65
CA PRO A 168 -1.07 -6.29 2.76
C PRO A 168 -0.15 -5.61 1.75
N ARG A 169 0.83 -4.85 2.24
CA ARG A 169 1.95 -4.38 1.41
C ARG A 169 3.15 -5.31 1.56
N PRO A 170 3.80 -5.73 0.48
CA PRO A 170 5.13 -6.31 0.56
C PRO A 170 6.07 -5.32 1.27
N ARG A 171 6.87 -5.78 2.23
CA ARG A 171 7.80 -4.88 2.95
C ARG A 171 8.96 -4.51 2.04
N LYS A 172 9.22 -3.20 1.84
CA LYS A 172 10.46 -2.69 1.24
C LYS A 172 11.65 -3.14 2.08
N HIS A 173 12.63 -3.82 1.49
CA HIS A 173 13.94 -4.03 2.12
C HIS A 173 14.74 -2.73 1.92
N SER A 174 14.93 -1.93 2.98
CA SER A 174 15.82 -0.76 2.90
C SER A 174 17.26 -1.18 3.23
N CYS A 175 18.13 -1.23 2.22
CA CYS A 175 19.58 -1.37 2.40
C CYS A 175 20.27 0.01 2.46
N ASN A 176 19.69 0.98 3.16
CA ASN A 176 20.23 2.33 3.25
C ASN A 176 20.66 2.65 4.69
N GLU A 177 21.87 2.23 5.06
CA GLU A 177 22.61 2.80 6.19
C GLU A 177 24.01 3.22 5.68
N PRO A 178 24.44 4.47 5.90
CA PRO A 178 25.76 4.92 5.50
C PRO A 178 26.82 4.19 6.35
N GLY A 179 27.52 3.23 5.74
CA GLY A 179 28.56 2.44 6.37
C GLY A 179 28.49 0.92 6.12
N SER A 180 27.42 0.39 5.53
CA SER A 180 27.32 -1.06 5.30
C SER A 180 27.91 -1.50 3.95
N CYS A 181 29.23 -1.48 3.86
CA CYS A 181 29.98 -2.34 2.93
C CYS A 181 31.42 -2.44 3.43
N THR A 182 31.69 -3.34 4.38
CA THR A 182 33.10 -3.69 4.65
C THR A 182 33.39 -5.11 5.10
N THR A 183 32.43 -5.95 5.49
CA THR A 183 32.75 -7.37 5.75
C THR A 183 31.54 -8.29 5.63
N CYS A 184 31.29 -8.79 4.42
CA CYS A 184 30.68 -10.10 4.26
C CYS A 184 31.82 -11.14 4.32
N LEU A 185 31.94 -11.89 5.44
CA LEU A 185 32.48 -13.28 5.60
C LEU A 185 32.71 -13.65 7.10
N PRO A 186 32.78 -14.94 7.51
CA PRO A 186 31.95 -15.51 8.59
C PRO A 186 32.73 -16.04 9.82
N SER A 187 32.07 -16.15 10.97
CA SER A 187 32.41 -17.13 12.05
C SER A 187 31.26 -17.22 13.08
N GLY A 188 30.92 -18.45 13.49
CA GLY A 188 29.60 -18.83 14.00
C GLY A 188 29.31 -18.70 15.51
N GLY A 189 28.04 -18.39 15.80
CA GLY A 189 27.21 -18.89 16.92
C GLY A 189 27.45 -18.33 18.34
N PRO A 190 26.49 -18.48 19.28
CA PRO A 190 25.06 -18.63 19.07
C PRO A 190 24.23 -17.74 20.05
N GLY A 191 23.27 -16.96 19.53
CA GLY A 191 21.93 -16.75 20.13
C GLY A 191 21.72 -15.57 21.05
N GLY A 192 21.17 -14.52 20.47
CA GLY A 192 20.64 -13.35 21.14
C GLY A 192 20.02 -12.47 20.08
N GLY A 193 18.96 -11.75 20.43
CA GLY A 193 18.20 -10.93 19.50
C GLY A 193 19.02 -9.86 18.77
N GLY A 194 18.38 -9.26 17.77
CA GLY A 194 18.95 -8.16 17.01
C GLY A 194 19.21 -8.52 15.55
N THR A 195 18.35 -7.99 14.68
CA THR A 195 18.71 -7.30 13.43
C THR A 195 19.91 -7.86 12.64
N SER A 196 19.66 -8.75 11.67
CA SER A 196 20.27 -8.78 10.32
C SER A 196 19.90 -10.06 9.55
N ALA A 197 19.74 -9.94 8.22
CA ALA A 197 19.29 -10.99 7.29
C ALA A 197 20.46 -11.73 6.63
N GLY A 198 20.30 -13.04 6.37
CA GLY A 198 21.18 -13.84 5.51
C GLY A 198 21.51 -15.22 6.09
N GLY A 199 21.02 -16.28 5.45
CA GLY A 199 21.42 -17.66 5.76
C GLY A 199 20.58 -18.70 5.03
N GLY A 200 21.06 -19.17 3.88
CA GLY A 200 20.60 -20.42 3.25
C GLY A 200 21.02 -21.66 4.05
N PRO A 201 20.51 -22.86 3.72
CA PRO A 201 20.50 -24.01 4.62
C PRO A 201 21.81 -24.79 4.62
N PRO A 202 22.06 -25.64 5.64
CA PRO A 202 22.78 -26.88 5.34
C PRO A 202 22.14 -28.16 5.89
N ALA A 203 22.25 -29.18 5.03
CA ALA A 203 22.44 -30.61 5.26
C ALA A 203 21.31 -31.49 5.84
N TRP A 204 20.86 -32.40 4.98
CA TRP A 204 20.20 -33.66 5.30
C TRP A 204 21.11 -34.58 6.13
N GLY A 205 20.56 -35.21 7.17
CA GLY A 205 21.23 -36.30 7.88
C GLY A 205 20.60 -36.66 9.22
N GLY A 206 19.64 -37.60 9.18
CA GLY A 206 19.43 -38.65 10.18
C GLY A 206 19.19 -38.29 11.65
N GLY A 207 17.99 -38.65 12.12
CA GLY A 207 17.67 -38.81 13.55
C GLY A 207 16.95 -37.59 14.10
N GLY A 208 15.66 -37.49 13.81
CA GLY A 208 14.87 -36.25 13.92
C GLY A 208 15.20 -35.38 15.14
N PRO A 209 15.63 -34.11 14.93
CA PRO A 209 15.77 -33.22 16.08
C PRO A 209 15.65 -31.72 15.80
N LEU A 210 15.27 -31.03 16.87
CA LEU A 210 15.65 -29.68 17.29
C LEU A 210 16.97 -29.18 16.67
N GLY A 211 16.93 -28.09 15.90
CA GLY A 211 18.16 -27.58 15.27
C GLY A 211 17.99 -26.37 14.36
N SER A 212 17.08 -25.42 14.64
CA SER A 212 17.25 -24.07 14.10
C SER A 212 18.44 -23.44 14.84
N GLY A 213 19.60 -23.41 14.18
CA GLY A 213 20.80 -22.80 14.72
C GLY A 213 20.54 -21.39 15.24
N ARG A 214 21.17 -21.04 16.36
CA ARG A 214 21.05 -19.73 17.01
C ARG A 214 21.64 -18.65 16.08
N GLY A 215 20.73 -17.89 15.47
CA GLY A 215 21.02 -16.89 14.42
C GLY A 215 20.03 -16.95 13.24
N ALA A 216 19.26 -18.02 13.09
CA ALA A 216 18.21 -18.09 12.07
C ALA A 216 16.93 -17.38 12.54
N GLN A 217 16.57 -16.26 11.91
CA GLN A 217 15.19 -15.75 11.91
C GLN A 217 14.67 -15.65 10.48
N LEU A 218 13.89 -16.67 10.10
CA LEU A 218 13.11 -16.71 8.87
C LEU A 218 11.72 -16.17 9.21
N ARG A 219 11.26 -15.12 8.52
CA ARG A 219 9.88 -14.62 8.62
C ARG A 219 9.27 -14.46 7.25
N TYR A 220 8.40 -15.40 6.88
CA TYR A 220 7.27 -15.12 5.99
C TYR A 220 6.01 -15.70 6.64
N GLN A 221 4.94 -14.92 6.67
CA GLN A 221 3.59 -15.47 6.81
C GLN A 221 3.13 -15.78 5.38
N GLY A 222 2.63 -16.99 5.09
CA GLY A 222 1.49 -17.27 4.19
C GLY A 222 1.60 -17.53 2.66
N GLY A 223 2.38 -18.51 2.17
CA GLY A 223 2.20 -19.06 0.80
C GLY A 223 3.33 -18.73 -0.17
N GLY A 224 3.87 -19.76 -0.84
CA GLY A 224 4.97 -19.60 -1.78
C GLY A 224 4.56 -18.93 -3.09
N VAL A 225 5.54 -18.70 -3.97
CA VAL A 225 5.37 -17.94 -5.22
C VAL A 225 4.40 -18.64 -6.21
N GLY A 226 4.12 -19.93 -6.03
CA GLY A 226 3.31 -20.75 -6.94
C GLY A 226 1.79 -20.72 -6.74
N GLY A 227 1.24 -19.89 -5.84
CA GLY A 227 -0.22 -19.80 -5.60
C GLY A 227 -0.90 -18.59 -6.25
N ASP A 228 -2.23 -18.67 -6.40
CA ASP A 228 -3.12 -17.61 -6.90
C ASP A 228 -3.32 -16.52 -5.84
N GLY A 229 -2.32 -15.68 -5.64
CA GLY A 229 -2.37 -14.58 -4.67
C GLY A 229 -0.98 -14.06 -4.33
N LEU A 230 -0.90 -12.87 -3.71
CA LEU A 230 0.36 -12.33 -3.20
C LEU A 230 1.02 -13.32 -2.22
N PRO A 231 2.36 -13.44 -2.17
CA PRO A 231 2.98 -14.32 -1.18
C PRO A 231 2.63 -13.74 0.18
N GLY A 232 1.93 -14.53 0.98
CA GLY A 232 1.53 -14.14 2.32
C GLY A 232 0.04 -14.10 2.63
N THR A 233 -0.82 -14.34 1.64
CA THR A 233 -2.28 -14.21 1.82
C THR A 233 -3.01 -15.51 2.18
N SER A 234 -2.33 -16.66 2.21
CA SER A 234 -2.97 -17.97 2.47
C SER A 234 -2.72 -18.52 3.88
N ALA A 235 -3.75 -19.12 4.47
CA ALA A 235 -3.71 -19.71 5.81
C ALA A 235 -2.78 -20.96 5.87
N TRP A 236 -2.06 -21.07 6.97
CA TRP A 236 -1.01 -22.07 7.21
C TRP A 236 -1.54 -23.50 7.45
N ARG A 237 -0.80 -24.52 6.98
CA ARG A 237 -1.00 -25.94 7.37
C ARG A 237 0.35 -26.59 7.72
N THR A 238 0.45 -27.13 8.94
CA THR A 238 1.64 -27.73 9.56
C THR A 238 2.21 -28.95 8.84
N GLU A 239 1.38 -29.71 8.14
CA GLU A 239 1.73 -31.05 7.64
C GLU A 239 2.61 -31.03 6.38
N LEU A 240 2.72 -29.88 5.71
CA LEU A 240 3.31 -29.76 4.36
C LEU A 240 4.59 -28.91 4.29
N GLY A 241 5.08 -28.44 5.45
CA GLY A 241 6.25 -27.56 5.51
C GLY A 241 5.96 -26.10 5.13
N LEU A 242 6.85 -25.20 5.56
CA LEU A 242 6.77 -23.77 5.28
C LEU A 242 7.45 -23.46 3.93
N TYR A 243 6.99 -22.42 3.22
CA TYR A 243 7.79 -21.71 2.19
C TYR A 243 8.10 -22.49 0.90
N TRP A 244 7.16 -23.28 0.39
CA TRP A 244 7.40 -24.07 -0.82
C TRP A 244 7.31 -23.23 -2.11
N SER A 245 8.40 -23.18 -2.87
CA SER A 245 8.52 -22.60 -4.21
C SER A 245 9.06 -23.68 -5.15
N HIS A 246 8.77 -23.58 -6.46
CA HIS A 246 9.44 -24.38 -7.49
C HIS A 246 10.12 -23.48 -8.50
N ASP A 247 11.02 -24.04 -9.30
CA ASP A 247 11.90 -23.28 -10.22
C ASP A 247 11.14 -22.44 -11.26
N TYR A 248 9.88 -22.81 -11.53
CA TYR A 248 8.98 -22.14 -12.49
C TYR A 248 7.89 -21.30 -11.82
N ALA A 249 8.00 -21.04 -10.52
CA ALA A 249 7.04 -20.23 -9.78
C ALA A 249 7.33 -18.72 -9.87
N GLU A 250 8.39 -18.32 -10.59
CA GLU A 250 8.78 -16.91 -10.73
C GLU A 250 7.65 -16.06 -11.32
N ARG A 251 7.48 -14.83 -10.83
CA ARG A 251 6.43 -13.92 -11.32
C ARG A 251 6.71 -12.44 -11.10
N ILE A 252 6.06 -11.62 -11.92
CA ILE A 252 5.94 -10.17 -11.75
C ILE A 252 4.62 -9.88 -11.03
N VAL A 253 4.66 -8.97 -10.06
CA VAL A 253 3.49 -8.41 -9.39
C VAL A 253 3.50 -6.92 -9.65
N GLN A 254 2.45 -6.40 -10.28
CA GLN A 254 2.34 -4.97 -10.55
C GLN A 254 1.68 -4.24 -9.39
N ALA A 255 2.23 -3.08 -9.01
CA ALA A 255 1.59 -2.20 -8.06
C ALA A 255 0.25 -1.69 -8.62
N PRO A 256 -0.81 -1.60 -7.81
CA PRO A 256 -2.12 -1.15 -8.28
C PRO A 256 -2.17 0.27 -8.87
N ASP A 257 -1.16 1.09 -8.61
CA ASP A 257 -1.01 2.45 -9.14
C ASP A 257 -0.07 2.52 -10.36
N ASP A 258 0.42 1.39 -10.85
CA ASP A 258 1.40 1.26 -11.94
C ASP A 258 2.72 2.01 -11.69
N SER A 259 3.02 2.38 -10.45
CA SER A 259 4.24 3.14 -10.12
C SER A 259 5.49 2.25 -10.10
N HIS A 260 5.32 0.97 -9.79
CA HIS A 260 6.41 -0.01 -9.70
C HIS A 260 5.90 -1.44 -9.89
N VAL A 261 6.84 -2.37 -10.00
CA VAL A 261 6.58 -3.81 -10.06
C VAL A 261 7.55 -4.57 -9.17
N TRP A 262 7.12 -5.73 -8.66
CA TRP A 262 7.98 -6.65 -7.94
C TRP A 262 8.23 -7.91 -8.76
N LEU A 263 9.48 -8.28 -8.93
CA LEU A 263 9.87 -9.63 -9.35
C LEU A 263 10.01 -10.51 -8.11
N LEU A 264 9.27 -11.60 -8.08
CA LEU A 264 9.42 -12.65 -7.09
C LEU A 264 10.15 -13.80 -7.76
N SER A 265 11.43 -13.96 -7.42
CA SER A 265 12.30 -14.93 -8.05
C SER A 265 11.89 -16.36 -7.73
N HIS A 266 12.38 -17.31 -8.54
CA HIS A 266 12.24 -18.75 -8.26
C HIS A 266 12.79 -19.16 -6.87
N TRP A 267 13.79 -18.44 -6.37
CA TRP A 267 14.34 -18.60 -5.01
C TRP A 267 13.46 -18.03 -3.89
N GLY A 268 12.32 -17.44 -4.21
CA GLY A 268 11.44 -16.78 -3.24
C GLY A 268 11.97 -15.45 -2.70
N SER A 269 12.97 -14.85 -3.36
CA SER A 269 13.43 -13.49 -3.06
C SER A 269 12.69 -12.46 -3.89
N PHE A 270 12.65 -11.20 -3.44
CA PHE A 270 11.99 -10.12 -4.16
C PHE A 270 12.98 -9.09 -4.70
N ARG A 271 12.61 -8.47 -5.81
CA ARG A 271 13.23 -7.29 -6.41
C ARG A 271 12.14 -6.33 -6.79
N GLU A 272 12.40 -5.05 -6.63
CA GLU A 272 11.47 -4.00 -7.00
C GLU A 272 12.05 -3.21 -8.16
N PHE A 273 11.19 -2.86 -9.12
CA PHE A 273 11.55 -2.11 -10.30
C PHE A 273 10.61 -0.90 -10.43
N GLU A 274 11.19 0.29 -10.56
CA GLU A 274 10.49 1.58 -10.61
C GLU A 274 10.97 2.39 -11.84
N ASP A 275 10.43 3.59 -12.02
CA ASP A 275 10.83 4.54 -13.08
C ASP A 275 10.71 3.97 -14.50
N LEU A 276 9.50 3.58 -14.89
CA LEU A 276 9.22 3.05 -16.24
C LEU A 276 9.36 4.16 -17.30
N VAL A 277 10.38 4.07 -18.14
CA VAL A 277 10.65 5.01 -19.24
C VAL A 277 10.92 4.23 -20.53
N GLY A 278 10.15 4.53 -21.59
CA GLY A 278 10.32 3.87 -22.89
C GLY A 278 10.09 2.35 -22.85
N GLY A 279 9.30 1.86 -21.89
CA GLY A 279 9.06 0.44 -21.68
C GLY A 279 10.11 -0.28 -20.84
N ILE A 280 11.11 0.42 -20.29
CA ILE A 280 12.16 -0.16 -19.44
C ILE A 280 12.10 0.47 -18.05
N TYR A 281 12.16 -0.36 -17.00
CA TYR A 281 12.27 0.12 -15.63
C TYR A 281 13.72 0.53 -15.35
N GLN A 282 13.94 1.80 -15.00
CA GLN A 282 15.29 2.38 -14.87
C GLN A 282 15.92 2.16 -13.49
N THR A 283 15.07 1.98 -12.47
CA THR A 283 15.52 1.84 -11.09
C THR A 283 15.17 0.46 -10.58
N ALA A 284 16.11 -0.21 -9.92
CA ALA A 284 15.91 -1.50 -9.30
C ALA A 284 16.39 -1.50 -7.84
N SER A 285 15.67 -2.21 -6.99
CA SER A 285 16.00 -2.40 -5.57
C SER A 285 16.05 -3.89 -5.22
N PRO A 286 17.10 -4.35 -4.51
CA PRO A 286 18.31 -3.61 -4.15
C PRO A 286 19.13 -3.18 -5.38
N THR A 287 20.03 -2.20 -5.20
CA THR A 287 20.80 -1.58 -6.29
C THR A 287 21.83 -2.49 -6.95
N ASP A 288 22.07 -3.68 -6.39
CA ASP A 288 22.86 -4.76 -6.98
C ASP A 288 22.03 -5.68 -7.90
N GLU A 289 20.77 -5.33 -8.17
CA GLU A 289 19.99 -5.96 -9.22
C GLU A 289 20.43 -5.45 -10.60
N TYR A 290 21.12 -6.31 -11.35
CA TYR A 290 21.68 -5.98 -12.66
C TYR A 290 20.83 -6.47 -13.83
N ARG A 291 19.76 -7.24 -13.58
CA ARG A 291 18.86 -7.69 -14.64
C ARG A 291 17.99 -6.53 -15.09
N THR A 292 17.74 -6.45 -16.39
CA THR A 292 16.90 -5.40 -16.97
C THR A 292 15.48 -5.90 -17.10
N LEU A 293 14.52 -5.23 -16.46
CA LEU A 293 13.10 -5.52 -16.62
C LEU A 293 12.46 -4.53 -17.60
N SER A 294 11.69 -5.07 -18.54
CA SER A 294 10.95 -4.29 -19.54
C SER A 294 9.50 -4.72 -19.60
N ARG A 295 8.62 -3.76 -19.87
CA ARG A 295 7.19 -3.98 -20.13
C ARG A 295 6.96 -4.15 -21.62
N THR A 296 6.25 -5.20 -22.01
CA THR A 296 5.91 -5.51 -23.41
C THR A 296 4.39 -5.44 -23.60
N ALA A 297 3.93 -5.59 -24.85
CA ALA A 297 2.49 -5.67 -25.12
C ALA A 297 1.82 -6.92 -24.51
N GLY A 298 2.59 -7.99 -24.25
CA GLY A 298 2.10 -9.27 -23.75
C GLY A 298 2.39 -9.55 -22.27
N GLY A 299 3.00 -8.60 -21.55
CA GLY A 299 3.42 -8.77 -20.16
C GLY A 299 4.78 -8.12 -19.91
N TRP A 300 5.75 -8.91 -19.44
CA TRP A 300 7.09 -8.42 -19.09
C TRP A 300 8.19 -9.31 -19.64
N GLU A 301 9.37 -8.73 -19.82
CA GLU A 301 10.59 -9.44 -20.17
C GLU A 301 11.71 -9.03 -19.21
N LEU A 302 12.31 -10.01 -18.54
CA LEU A 302 13.49 -9.85 -17.70
C LEU A 302 14.72 -10.42 -18.42
N ARG A 303 15.71 -9.56 -18.66
CA ARG A 303 16.95 -9.92 -19.32
C ARG A 303 18.08 -10.04 -18.31
N GLU A 304 18.73 -11.19 -18.28
CA GLU A 304 19.92 -11.44 -17.48
C GLU A 304 21.18 -10.93 -18.16
N LEU A 305 22.22 -10.72 -17.35
CA LEU A 305 23.55 -10.30 -17.81
C LEU A 305 24.19 -11.31 -18.78
N ASP A 306 23.85 -12.58 -18.66
CA ASP A 306 24.43 -13.64 -19.47
C ASP A 306 23.72 -13.84 -20.82
N GLY A 307 22.72 -13.00 -21.11
CA GLY A 307 21.91 -13.04 -22.32
C GLY A 307 20.63 -13.89 -22.20
N THR A 308 20.41 -14.56 -21.07
CA THR A 308 19.15 -15.28 -20.80
C THR A 308 17.98 -14.30 -20.70
N VAL A 309 16.84 -14.70 -21.25
CA VAL A 309 15.62 -13.88 -21.28
C VAL A 309 14.47 -14.67 -20.67
N HIS A 310 13.84 -14.11 -19.64
CA HIS A 310 12.60 -14.62 -19.06
C HIS A 310 11.42 -13.79 -19.54
N ALA A 311 10.42 -14.45 -20.11
CA ALA A 311 9.17 -13.82 -20.50
C ALA A 311 8.09 -14.12 -19.47
N PHE A 312 7.24 -13.12 -19.21
CA PHE A 312 6.11 -13.19 -18.30
C PHE A 312 4.83 -12.79 -19.03
N ARG A 313 3.74 -13.49 -18.72
CA ARG A 313 2.38 -13.19 -19.19
C ARG A 313 1.89 -11.84 -18.68
N SER A 314 0.76 -11.35 -19.20
CA SER A 314 0.13 -10.09 -18.75
C SER A 314 -0.39 -10.13 -17.32
N ASP A 315 -0.60 -11.32 -16.75
CA ASP A 315 -0.90 -11.54 -15.32
C ASP A 315 0.37 -11.66 -14.45
N GLY A 316 1.55 -11.58 -15.07
CA GLY A 316 2.84 -11.59 -14.40
C GLY A 316 3.43 -12.98 -14.19
N ARG A 317 2.74 -14.08 -14.51
CA ARG A 317 3.32 -15.44 -14.35
C ARG A 317 4.39 -15.72 -15.39
N TRP A 318 5.42 -16.48 -15.00
CA TRP A 318 6.48 -16.92 -15.89
C TRP A 318 5.93 -17.73 -17.07
N ALA A 319 6.30 -17.34 -18.29
CA ALA A 319 5.86 -17.94 -19.54
C ALA A 319 6.97 -18.77 -20.20
N SER A 320 8.20 -18.26 -20.21
CA SER A 320 9.34 -18.95 -20.80
C SER A 320 10.66 -18.41 -20.31
N THR A 321 11.71 -19.23 -20.42
CA THR A 321 13.10 -18.81 -20.32
C THR A 321 13.81 -19.23 -21.59
N THR A 322 14.40 -18.28 -22.30
CA THR A 322 15.22 -18.54 -23.47
C THR A 322 16.68 -18.27 -23.11
N ASP A 323 17.53 -19.28 -23.25
CA ASP A 323 18.95 -19.12 -22.98
C ASP A 323 19.64 -18.23 -24.04
N ARG A 324 20.90 -17.91 -23.80
CA ARG A 324 21.72 -17.09 -24.73
C ARG A 324 21.87 -17.67 -26.14
N PHE A 325 21.57 -18.96 -26.33
CA PHE A 325 21.67 -19.66 -27.61
C PHE A 325 20.32 -19.78 -28.31
N GLY A 326 19.25 -19.20 -27.75
CA GLY A 326 17.92 -19.25 -28.32
C GLY A 326 17.15 -20.54 -28.02
N ASN A 327 17.55 -21.31 -27.01
CA ASN A 327 16.84 -22.53 -26.61
C ASN A 327 15.78 -22.19 -25.54
N PRO A 328 14.48 -22.32 -25.84
CA PRO A 328 13.43 -21.97 -24.89
C PRO A 328 13.03 -23.16 -24.00
N LYS A 329 12.80 -22.87 -22.72
CA LYS A 329 11.88 -23.61 -21.85
C LYS A 329 10.55 -22.88 -21.86
N THR A 330 9.42 -23.58 -21.98
CA THR A 330 8.11 -22.93 -22.13
C THR A 330 7.08 -23.53 -21.19
N ALA A 331 6.33 -22.67 -20.50
CA ALA A 331 5.25 -23.04 -19.61
C ALA A 331 3.94 -23.29 -20.38
N MET A 332 3.18 -24.27 -19.90
CA MET A 332 1.77 -24.46 -20.24
C MET A 332 0.95 -24.40 -18.97
N TYR A 333 -0.10 -23.58 -19.00
CA TYR A 333 -1.02 -23.39 -17.89
C TYR A 333 -2.38 -24.02 -18.22
N ASP A 334 -3.05 -24.54 -17.19
CA ASP A 334 -4.42 -25.03 -17.30
C ASP A 334 -5.36 -23.85 -17.59
N PRO A 335 -6.23 -23.90 -18.61
CA PRO A 335 -7.05 -22.75 -18.98
C PRO A 335 -8.19 -22.45 -18.00
N VAL A 336 -8.49 -23.34 -17.04
CA VAL A 336 -9.60 -23.19 -16.09
C VAL A 336 -9.11 -22.71 -14.73
N THR A 337 -8.05 -23.34 -14.22
CA THR A 337 -7.44 -23.07 -12.91
C THR A 337 -6.27 -22.12 -13.00
N ASP A 338 -5.73 -21.93 -14.21
CA ASP A 338 -4.57 -21.08 -14.50
C ASP A 338 -3.28 -21.50 -13.76
N GLN A 339 -3.22 -22.75 -13.30
CA GLN A 339 -2.04 -23.36 -12.68
C GLN A 339 -1.08 -23.90 -13.74
N LEU A 340 0.24 -23.88 -13.47
CA LEU A 340 1.25 -24.41 -14.38
C LEU A 340 1.10 -25.93 -14.48
N VAL A 341 0.72 -26.50 -15.61
CA VAL A 341 0.56 -27.96 -15.73
C VAL A 341 1.72 -28.66 -16.39
N ARG A 342 2.53 -27.93 -17.17
CA ARG A 342 3.64 -28.52 -17.92
C ARG A 342 4.71 -27.50 -18.27
N VAL A 343 5.96 -27.94 -18.30
CA VAL A 343 7.09 -27.21 -18.88
C VAL A 343 7.72 -28.06 -19.97
N ASP A 344 7.82 -27.52 -21.18
CA ASP A 344 8.53 -28.15 -22.29
C ASP A 344 9.97 -27.64 -22.37
N PHE A 345 10.91 -28.56 -22.55
CA PHE A 345 12.33 -28.28 -22.71
C PHE A 345 12.74 -28.28 -24.17
N PRO A 346 13.87 -27.63 -24.54
CA PRO A 346 14.32 -27.54 -25.92
C PRO A 346 14.71 -28.90 -26.54
N ASP A 347 14.98 -29.91 -25.70
CA ASP A 347 15.29 -31.28 -26.11
C ASP A 347 14.04 -32.17 -26.27
N ARG A 348 12.84 -31.57 -26.26
CA ARG A 348 11.52 -32.22 -26.33
C ARG A 348 11.15 -33.07 -25.12
N ARG A 349 11.93 -33.06 -24.04
CA ARG A 349 11.44 -33.55 -22.76
C ARG A 349 10.44 -32.55 -22.18
N SER A 350 9.69 -33.01 -21.18
CA SER A 350 8.77 -32.16 -20.45
C SER A 350 8.70 -32.58 -18.99
N GLU A 351 8.41 -31.62 -18.12
CA GLU A 351 7.98 -31.86 -16.74
C GLU A 351 6.50 -31.54 -16.62
N THR A 352 5.76 -32.38 -15.90
CA THR A 352 4.33 -32.21 -15.63
C THR A 352 4.10 -31.93 -14.17
N PHE A 353 3.16 -31.03 -13.89
CA PHE A 353 2.89 -30.50 -12.55
C PHE A 353 1.45 -30.81 -12.20
N THR A 354 1.22 -31.32 -10.99
CA THR A 354 -0.13 -31.49 -10.45
C THR A 354 -0.25 -30.76 -9.13
N TYR A 355 -1.44 -30.28 -8.81
CA TYR A 355 -1.71 -29.53 -7.58
C TYR A 355 -2.84 -30.17 -6.79
N HIS A 356 -2.81 -29.94 -5.49
CA HIS A 356 -3.94 -30.20 -4.62
C HIS A 356 -5.04 -29.14 -4.81
N MET A 357 -6.25 -29.43 -4.31
CA MET A 357 -7.39 -28.50 -4.39
C MET A 357 -7.14 -27.16 -3.68
N ASP A 358 -6.15 -27.07 -2.79
CA ASP A 358 -5.74 -25.85 -2.10
C ASP A 358 -4.65 -25.06 -2.87
N GLY A 359 -4.35 -25.45 -4.11
CA GLY A 359 -3.40 -24.77 -4.99
C GLY A 359 -1.93 -25.06 -4.72
N LYS A 360 -1.61 -26.02 -3.85
CA LYS A 360 -0.22 -26.43 -3.59
C LYS A 360 0.24 -27.51 -4.56
N LEU A 361 1.52 -27.46 -4.96
CA LEU A 361 2.09 -28.48 -5.83
C LEU A 361 2.08 -29.84 -5.13
N ALA A 362 1.48 -30.82 -5.79
CA ALA A 362 1.35 -32.20 -5.35
C ALA A 362 2.45 -33.10 -5.94
N SER A 363 2.81 -32.91 -7.21
CA SER A 363 3.87 -33.70 -7.85
C SER A 363 4.52 -32.99 -9.04
N ILE A 364 5.76 -33.41 -9.34
CA ILE A 364 6.46 -33.14 -10.60
C ILE A 364 6.84 -34.49 -11.21
N ALA A 365 6.52 -34.72 -12.47
CA ALA A 365 6.78 -35.98 -13.18
C ALA A 365 7.34 -35.77 -14.58
#